data_AF-A0A8J8NBW3-F1
#
_entry.id   AF-A0A8J8NBW3-F1
#
_cell.length_a   1.000
_cell.length_b   1.000
_cell.length_c   1.000
_cell.angle_alpha   90.00
_cell.angle_beta   90.00
_cell.angle_gamma   90.00
#
_symmetry.space_group_name_H-M   'P 1'
#
loop_
_entity.id
_entity.type
_entity.pdbx_description
1 polymer ?
#
loop_
_entity_poly.entity_id
_entity_poly.type
_entity_poly.pdbx_seq_one_letter_code
_entity_poly.pdbx_strand_id
1 'polypeptide(L)'
;MLYYNSFLEEPDHQRHLQQSLGHESQTQKFIYRIDKAPPIIQKVLDELGWVQFDEKTHQANQWNLWWKAARQESQMINGFRPSVSEYQAGLTHQRFVHFPKTSLICTKDNLCRQLRKMKVSINIISIFRTFLVPSTTSLH
;
A
#
# COMPACT_ATOMS: atom_id res chain seq x y z
N MET A 1 -36.89 64.28 9.42
CA MET A 1 -37.04 63.11 8.54
C MET A 1 -35.64 62.54 8.32
N LEU A 2 -35.44 61.30 8.75
CA LEU A 2 -34.44 60.31 8.32
C LEU A 2 -32.95 60.64 8.63
N TYR A 3 -32.33 59.97 9.63
CA TYR A 3 -31.58 58.69 9.53
C TYR A 3 -30.23 58.93 8.80
N TYR A 4 -29.03 58.72 9.34
CA TYR A 4 -28.51 57.63 10.18
C TYR A 4 -27.18 58.10 10.82
N ASN A 5 -27.02 57.85 12.11
CA ASN A 5 -25.72 57.85 12.79
C ASN A 5 -24.99 56.53 12.49
N SER A 6 -23.68 56.54 12.78
CA SER A 6 -22.85 55.42 13.25
C SER A 6 -22.61 54.23 12.31
N PHE A 7 -21.39 54.17 11.80
CA PHE A 7 -20.63 52.93 11.62
C PHE A 7 -19.14 53.30 11.74
N LEU A 8 -18.71 53.91 12.84
CA LEU A 8 -18.05 53.20 13.96
C LEU A 8 -17.39 51.89 13.51
N GLU A 9 -16.07 51.96 13.53
CA GLU A 9 -15.09 50.88 13.40
C GLU A 9 -15.56 49.59 14.09
N GLU A 10 -15.92 48.58 13.28
CA GLU A 10 -16.10 47.21 13.74
C GLU A 10 -14.76 46.46 13.71
N PRO A 11 -14.16 46.10 14.87
CA PRO A 11 -12.87 45.40 14.94
C PRO A 11 -12.97 43.90 14.58
N ASP A 12 -14.15 43.42 14.19
CA ASP A 12 -14.46 41.98 14.12
C ASP A 12 -14.03 41.30 12.83
N HIS A 13 -13.66 42.06 11.80
CA HIS A 13 -13.13 41.48 10.55
C HIS A 13 -11.69 40.96 10.68
N GLN A 14 -10.91 41.43 11.66
CA GLN A 14 -9.54 40.93 11.90
C GLN A 14 -9.51 39.68 12.81
N ARG A 15 -10.54 39.45 13.63
CA ARG A 15 -10.64 38.25 14.48
C ARG A 15 -10.96 36.98 13.67
N HIS A 16 -11.78 37.12 12.62
CA HIS A 16 -12.12 36.00 11.73
C HIS A 16 -10.95 35.55 10.85
N LEU A 17 -10.06 36.48 10.45
CA LEU A 17 -8.84 36.15 9.70
C LEU A 17 -7.73 35.57 10.60
N GLN A 18 -7.69 35.91 11.88
CA GLN A 18 -6.75 35.29 12.82
C GLN A 18 -7.21 33.90 13.31
N GLN A 19 -8.52 33.63 13.35
CA GLN A 19 -9.03 32.28 13.66
C GLN A 19 -8.83 31.28 12.51
N SER A 20 -8.76 31.72 11.25
CA SER A 20 -8.53 30.82 10.11
C SER A 20 -7.07 30.41 9.91
N LEU A 21 -6.11 31.11 10.54
CA LEU A 21 -4.69 30.75 10.55
C LEU A 21 -4.33 29.70 11.62
N GLY A 22 -5.29 29.33 12.49
CA GLY A 22 -5.11 28.34 13.57
C GLY A 22 -5.56 26.92 13.21
N HIS A 23 -6.17 26.71 12.04
CA HIS A 23 -6.28 25.37 11.46
C HIS A 23 -5.03 25.12 10.62
N GLU A 24 -3.88 24.93 11.28
CA GLU A 24 -2.97 23.91 10.78
C GLU A 24 -3.83 22.67 10.66
N SER A 25 -4.26 22.39 9.43
CA SER A 25 -5.05 21.22 9.11
C SER A 25 -4.30 20.08 9.76
N GLN A 26 -4.89 19.45 10.78
CA GLN A 26 -4.40 18.18 11.30
C GLN A 26 -4.60 17.19 10.16
N THR A 27 -3.72 17.25 9.17
CA THR A 27 -3.62 16.32 8.08
C THR A 27 -3.28 15.03 8.77
N GLN A 28 -4.29 14.15 8.82
CA GLN A 28 -4.15 12.84 9.43
C GLN A 28 -2.93 12.17 8.82
N LYS A 29 -1.84 12.09 9.59
CA LYS A 29 -0.57 11.57 9.10
C LYS A 29 -0.74 10.08 8.85
N PHE A 30 -0.43 9.64 7.64
CA PHE A 30 -0.46 8.23 7.30
C PHE A 30 0.65 7.48 8.02
N ILE A 31 0.33 6.27 8.50
CA ILE A 31 1.25 5.44 9.26
C ILE A 31 1.73 4.28 8.39
N TYR A 32 3.04 4.10 8.28
CA TYR A 32 3.62 2.97 7.55
C TYR A 32 4.29 1.97 8.49
N ARG A 33 4.18 0.69 8.18
CA ARG A 33 4.87 -0.42 8.85
C ARG A 33 5.82 -1.09 7.87
N ILE A 34 7.07 -1.30 8.28
CA ILE A 34 8.10 -1.94 7.44
C ILE A 34 8.73 -3.08 8.24
N ASP A 35 8.73 -4.28 7.66
CA ASP A 35 9.44 -5.42 8.25
C ASP A 35 10.85 -5.55 7.65
N LYS A 36 10.91 -5.72 6.32
CA LYS A 36 12.16 -5.79 5.54
C LYS A 36 11.92 -5.04 4.22
N ALA A 37 12.44 -3.83 4.13
CA ALA A 37 12.37 -3.01 2.92
C ALA A 37 13.76 -2.44 2.59
N PRO A 38 14.03 -2.12 1.31
CA PRO A 38 15.19 -1.31 0.96
C PRO A 38 15.20 0.02 1.74
N PRO A 39 16.35 0.52 2.23
CA PRO A 39 16.42 1.74 3.03
C PRO A 39 15.85 2.98 2.35
N ILE A 40 15.86 3.01 1.01
CA ILE A 40 15.28 4.09 0.21
C ILE A 40 13.78 4.25 0.44
N ILE A 41 13.06 3.17 0.76
CA ILE A 41 11.61 3.20 0.99
C ILE A 41 11.27 4.02 2.24
N GLN A 42 12.05 3.86 3.31
CA GLN A 42 11.87 4.65 4.54
C GLN A 42 12.07 6.14 4.25
N LYS A 43 13.19 6.50 3.60
CA LYS A 43 13.50 7.89 3.24
C LYS A 43 12.38 8.56 2.44
N VAL A 44 11.87 7.87 1.41
CA VAL A 44 10.79 8.41 0.58
C VAL A 44 9.49 8.59 1.36
N LEU A 45 9.14 7.65 2.24
CA LEU A 45 7.93 7.76 3.07
C LEU A 45 8.04 8.89 4.09
N ASP A 46 9.22 9.08 4.68
CA ASP A 46 9.49 10.18 5.61
C ASP A 46 9.43 11.54 4.90
N GLU A 47 9.99 11.65 3.69
CA GLU A 47 9.90 12.85 2.83
C GLU A 47 8.45 13.18 2.42
N LEU A 48 7.61 12.17 2.27
CA LEU A 48 6.17 12.32 2.01
C LEU A 48 5.37 12.71 3.27
N GLY A 49 6.02 12.85 4.43
CA GLY A 49 5.39 13.20 5.70
C GLY A 49 4.64 12.06 6.38
N TRP A 50 4.92 10.81 6.00
CA TRP A 50 4.35 9.64 6.67
C TRP A 50 5.10 9.35 7.97
N VAL A 51 4.43 8.68 8.90
CA VAL A 51 4.98 8.34 10.22
C VAL A 51 5.25 6.85 10.30
N GLN A 52 6.43 6.48 10.79
CA GLN A 52 6.75 5.08 11.05
C GLN A 52 5.90 4.53 12.20
N PHE A 53 5.35 3.34 12.00
CA PHE A 53 4.60 2.62 13.01
C PHE A 53 5.51 2.23 14.19
N ASP A 54 5.24 2.79 15.35
CA ASP A 54 5.78 2.39 16.65
C ASP A 54 4.69 1.70 17.51
N GLU A 55 5.01 0.51 18.03
CA GLU A 55 4.12 -0.32 18.85
C GLU A 55 3.78 0.32 20.21
N LYS A 56 4.61 1.25 20.71
CA LYS A 56 4.37 1.93 21.99
C LYS A 56 3.33 3.03 21.87
N THR A 57 3.26 3.68 20.72
CA THR A 57 2.41 4.85 20.45
C THR A 57 1.17 4.52 19.64
N HIS A 58 1.25 3.53 18.75
CA HIS A 58 0.15 3.16 17.85
C HIS A 58 -0.46 1.81 18.20
N GLN A 59 -1.77 1.68 18.03
CA GLN A 59 -2.48 0.41 18.15
C GLN A 59 -2.15 -0.50 16.96
N ALA A 60 -2.21 -1.83 17.16
CA ALA A 60 -1.85 -2.83 16.15
C ALA A 60 -2.52 -2.67 14.77
N ASN A 61 -3.67 -2.00 14.69
CA ASN A 61 -4.45 -1.80 13.47
C ASN A 61 -4.41 -0.37 12.89
N GLN A 62 -3.65 0.54 13.50
CA GLN A 62 -3.59 1.94 13.08
C GLN A 62 -2.67 2.21 11.88
N TRP A 63 -1.94 1.20 11.39
CA TRP A 63 -1.16 1.33 10.17
C TRP A 63 -2.05 1.48 8.93
N ASN A 64 -1.52 2.17 7.90
CA ASN A 64 -2.15 2.36 6.61
C ASN A 64 -1.44 1.56 5.51
N LEU A 65 -0.10 1.55 5.52
CA LEU A 65 0.71 0.80 4.56
C LEU A 65 1.59 -0.20 5.29
N TRP A 66 1.57 -1.46 4.87
CA TRP A 66 2.49 -2.46 5.38
C TRP A 66 3.38 -3.02 4.26
N TRP A 67 4.67 -2.72 4.38
CA TRP A 67 5.73 -3.26 3.54
C TRP A 67 6.31 -4.55 4.15
N LYS A 68 5.75 -5.68 3.75
CA LYS A 68 6.34 -7.01 3.99
C LYS A 68 7.34 -7.33 2.87
N ALA A 69 8.55 -7.79 3.19
CA ALA A 69 9.51 -8.21 2.17
C ALA A 69 8.94 -9.34 1.30
N ALA A 70 9.12 -9.26 -0.02
CA ALA A 70 8.98 -10.46 -0.84
C ALA A 70 10.15 -11.41 -0.59
N ARG A 71 9.86 -12.72 -0.58
CA ARG A 71 10.78 -13.86 -0.71
C ARG A 71 12.27 -13.47 -0.81
N GLN A 72 13.04 -13.71 0.25
CA GLN A 72 14.47 -13.98 0.10
C GLN A 72 14.68 -15.49 -0.01
N GLU A 73 15.65 -15.87 -0.83
CA GLU A 73 15.85 -17.18 -1.45
C GLU A 73 16.22 -18.32 -0.47
N SER A 74 16.49 -18.01 0.79
CA SER A 74 16.88 -18.99 1.81
C SER A 74 16.06 -18.85 3.07
N GLN A 75 14.79 -19.27 3.02
CA GLN A 75 14.15 -19.96 4.14
C GLN A 75 12.84 -20.60 3.65
N MET A 76 12.80 -21.91 3.87
CA MET A 76 11.78 -22.82 3.39
C MET A 76 10.41 -22.54 4.03
N ILE A 77 9.37 -22.73 3.20
CA ILE A 77 7.94 -22.87 3.51
C ILE A 77 7.32 -21.62 4.20
N ASN A 78 6.54 -20.83 3.44
CA ASN A 78 5.78 -19.64 3.90
C ASN A 78 6.55 -18.30 3.98
N GLY A 79 7.42 -18.04 3.00
CA GLY A 79 8.18 -16.78 2.92
C GLY A 79 7.32 -15.52 2.74
N PHE A 80 7.28 -14.69 3.79
CA PHE A 80 7.12 -13.22 3.91
C PHE A 80 6.12 -12.44 3.03
N ARG A 81 5.35 -13.06 2.13
CA ARG A 81 4.20 -12.41 1.48
C ARG A 81 2.99 -12.47 2.41
N PRO A 82 2.11 -11.43 2.40
CA PRO A 82 0.85 -11.50 3.10
C PRO A 82 0.07 -12.75 2.67
N SER A 83 -0.35 -13.57 3.64
CA SER A 83 -1.26 -14.69 3.36
C SER A 83 -2.56 -14.15 2.78
N VAL A 84 -3.29 -14.99 2.03
CA VAL A 84 -4.65 -14.64 1.59
C VAL A 84 -5.54 -14.32 2.78
N SER A 85 -5.38 -15.02 3.90
CA SER A 85 -6.11 -14.75 5.14
C SER A 85 -5.75 -13.39 5.75
N GLU A 86 -4.46 -13.02 5.77
CA GLU A 86 -4.01 -11.71 6.26
C GLU A 86 -4.54 -10.58 5.36
N TYR A 87 -4.58 -10.79 4.05
CA TYR A 87 -5.15 -9.84 3.11
C TYR A 87 -6.66 -9.67 3.30
N GLN A 88 -7.38 -10.77 3.58
CA GLN A 88 -8.82 -10.75 3.85
C GLN A 88 -9.18 -10.13 5.20
N ALA A 89 -8.31 -10.26 6.20
CA ALA A 89 -8.49 -9.68 7.52
C ALA A 89 -8.14 -8.18 7.59
N GLY A 90 -7.53 -7.62 6.54
CA GLY A 90 -7.15 -6.21 6.49
C GLY A 90 -8.34 -5.26 6.50
N LEU A 91 -8.18 -4.12 7.19
CA LEU A 91 -9.19 -3.07 7.23
C LEU A 91 -9.26 -2.28 5.91
N THR A 92 -10.36 -1.57 5.68
CA THR A 92 -10.60 -0.84 4.43
C THR A 92 -9.58 0.27 4.15
N HIS A 93 -8.94 0.83 5.18
CA HIS A 93 -7.86 1.83 5.07
C HIS A 93 -6.46 1.20 5.01
N GLN A 94 -6.34 -0.10 5.27
CA GLN A 94 -5.07 -0.82 5.30
C GLN A 94 -4.70 -1.36 3.92
N ARG A 95 -3.45 -1.19 3.53
CA ARG A 95 -2.93 -1.66 2.25
C ARG A 95 -1.61 -2.40 2.44
N PHE A 96 -1.53 -3.55 1.80
CA PHE A 96 -0.26 -4.25 1.59
C PHE A 96 0.34 -3.82 0.25
N VAL A 97 1.66 -3.82 0.16
CA VAL A 97 2.38 -3.55 -1.10
C VAL A 97 2.21 -4.70 -2.10
N HIS A 98 1.91 -5.91 -1.62
CA HIS A 98 1.74 -7.10 -2.44
C HIS A 98 0.28 -7.41 -2.68
N PHE A 99 -0.08 -7.66 -3.94
CA PHE A 99 -1.37 -8.26 -4.27
C PHE A 99 -1.39 -9.77 -3.95
N PRO A 100 -2.53 -10.30 -3.50
CA PRO A 100 -2.69 -11.73 -3.27
C PRO A 100 -2.59 -12.49 -4.61
N LYS A 101 -2.12 -13.73 -4.56
CA LYS A 101 -2.04 -14.66 -5.72
C LYS A 101 -1.16 -14.20 -6.90
N THR A 102 -0.30 -13.19 -6.71
CA THR A 102 0.68 -12.72 -7.71
C THR A 102 1.64 -13.81 -8.21
N SER A 103 1.89 -14.84 -7.40
CA SER A 103 2.70 -16.01 -7.79
C SER A 103 2.23 -16.71 -9.08
N LEU A 104 0.96 -16.55 -9.47
CA LEU A 104 0.41 -17.09 -10.71
C LEU A 104 1.06 -16.53 -11.98
N ILE A 105 1.57 -15.30 -11.92
CA ILE A 105 2.24 -14.62 -13.03
C ILE A 105 3.74 -14.36 -12.74
N CYS A 106 4.12 -14.25 -11.47
CA CYS A 106 5.50 -13.96 -11.07
C CYS A 106 6.41 -15.20 -11.02
N THR A 107 5.93 -16.38 -11.42
CA THR A 107 6.75 -17.59 -11.55
C THR A 107 6.70 -18.10 -12.97
N LYS A 108 7.87 -18.44 -13.53
CA LYS A 108 8.02 -18.85 -14.94
C LYS A 108 7.00 -19.92 -15.34
N ASP A 109 6.85 -20.96 -14.52
CA ASP A 109 6.01 -22.11 -14.86
C ASP A 109 4.53 -21.77 -14.75
N ASN A 110 4.10 -21.07 -13.70
CA ASN A 110 2.70 -20.66 -13.60
C ASN A 110 2.32 -19.67 -14.69
N LEU A 111 3.20 -18.72 -15.01
CA LEU A 111 2.99 -17.79 -16.11
C LEU A 111 2.82 -18.55 -17.44
N CYS A 112 3.71 -19.52 -17.72
CA CYS A 112 3.58 -20.36 -18.91
C CYS A 112 2.23 -21.11 -18.94
N ARG A 113 1.78 -21.66 -17.81
CA ARG A 113 0.47 -22.31 -17.71
C ARG A 113 -0.68 -21.33 -17.93
N GLN A 114 -0.63 -20.12 -17.36
CA GLN A 114 -1.67 -19.09 -17.58
C GLN A 114 -1.70 -18.65 -19.05
N LEU A 115 -0.55 -18.38 -19.65
CA LEU A 115 -0.46 -18.03 -21.07
C LEU A 115 -0.96 -19.15 -21.99
N ARG A 116 -0.75 -20.43 -21.61
CA ARG A 116 -1.34 -21.58 -22.32
C ARG A 116 -2.87 -21.61 -22.24
N LYS A 117 -3.45 -21.26 -21.09
CA LYS A 117 -4.92 -21.14 -20.94
C LYS A 117 -5.49 -19.96 -21.73
N MET A 118 -4.73 -18.86 -21.82
CA MET A 118 -5.13 -17.67 -22.57
C MET A 118 -5.00 -17.83 -24.10
N LYS A 119 -4.40 -18.92 -24.61
CA LYS A 119 -4.24 -19.17 -26.07
C LYS A 119 -5.56 -19.29 -26.83
N VAL A 120 -6.68 -19.46 -26.15
CA VAL A 120 -8.00 -19.52 -26.79
C VAL A 120 -8.44 -18.14 -27.30
N SER A 121 -7.87 -17.03 -26.80
CA SER A 121 -8.36 -15.68 -27.13
C SER A 121 -7.34 -14.70 -27.72
N ILE A 122 -6.02 -14.94 -27.69
CA ILE A 122 -5.04 -13.93 -28.12
C ILE A 122 -3.84 -14.57 -28.85
N ASN A 123 -3.61 -14.20 -30.12
CA ASN A 123 -2.51 -14.65 -30.99
C ASN A 123 -1.08 -14.25 -30.56
N ILE A 124 -0.88 -13.77 -29.33
CA ILE A 124 0.39 -13.19 -28.84
C ILE A 124 1.46 -14.24 -28.47
N ILE A 125 1.13 -15.53 -28.42
CA ILE A 125 2.03 -16.55 -27.85
C ILE A 125 3.11 -17.06 -28.82
N SER A 126 3.36 -16.34 -29.92
CA SER A 126 4.47 -16.64 -30.84
C SER A 126 5.85 -16.30 -30.23
N ILE A 127 5.91 -15.32 -29.31
CA ILE A 127 7.17 -14.79 -28.75
C ILE A 127 7.75 -15.60 -27.57
N PHE A 128 6.94 -16.38 -26.85
CA PHE A 128 7.40 -17.16 -25.69
C PHE A 128 7.23 -18.66 -25.92
N ARG A 129 8.19 -19.29 -26.59
CA ARG A 129 8.27 -20.75 -26.71
C ARG A 129 8.83 -21.37 -25.42
N THR A 130 7.98 -21.53 -24.41
CA THR A 130 8.38 -22.15 -23.14
C THR A 130 7.87 -23.59 -23.05
N PHE A 131 8.78 -24.53 -22.79
CA PHE A 131 8.47 -25.94 -22.54
C PHE A 131 8.40 -26.18 -21.02
N LEU A 132 7.30 -26.78 -20.57
CA LEU A 132 7.17 -27.29 -19.21
C LEU A 132 7.72 -28.71 -19.22
N VAL A 133 8.84 -28.94 -18.54
CA VAL A 133 9.37 -30.29 -18.32
C VAL A 133 8.52 -30.94 -17.23
N PRO A 134 8.06 -32.20 -17.40
CA PRO A 134 7.38 -32.90 -16.32
C PRO A 134 8.30 -32.97 -15.12
N SER A 135 7.84 -32.46 -13.98
CA SER A 135 8.48 -32.73 -12.70
C SER A 135 8.45 -34.25 -12.53
N THR A 136 9.60 -34.88 -12.38
CA THR A 136 9.71 -36.32 -12.12
C THR A 136 8.95 -36.64 -10.84
N THR A 137 7.67 -36.98 -10.97
CA THR A 137 6.92 -37.64 -9.91
C THR A 137 7.55 -39.01 -9.82
N SER A 138 8.35 -39.22 -8.77
CA SER A 138 8.88 -40.52 -8.40
C SER A 138 7.73 -41.53 -8.44
N LEU A 139 7.85 -42.50 -9.34
CA LEU A 139 7.05 -43.73 -9.35
C LEU A 139 7.19 -44.35 -7.97
N HIS A 140 6.10 -44.33 -7.21
CA HIS A 140 5.92 -45.13 -6.01
C HIS A 140 4.93 -46.24 -6.32
#